data_AF-A0A5N0TBE5-F1
#
_entry.id   AF-A0A5N0TBE5-F1
#
_cell.length_a   1.000
_cell.length_b   1.000
_cell.length_c   1.000
_cell.angle_alpha   90.00
_cell.angle_beta   90.00
_cell.angle_gamma   90.00
#
_symmetry.space_group_name_H-M   'P 1'
#
loop_
_entity.id
_entity.type
_entity.pdbx_description
1 polymer ?
#
loop_
_entity_poly.entity_id
_entity_poly.type
_entity_poly.pdbx_seq_one_letter_code
_entity_poly.pdbx_strand_id
1 'polypeptide(L)'
;MANGKPHDNPLSDLVIHGMSSFPAEMESLLLQINELGRMQGRFPLGENWPFSHKEFDWAKGRAIDAGMVLLQELLEKMQQGQGDDVLLNPITQRPLSEG
;
A
#
# COMPACT_ATOMS: atom_id res chain seq x y z
N MET A 1 1.19 -3.23 -17.70
CA MET A 1 -0.24 -3.57 -17.68
C MET A 1 -0.81 -2.91 -16.44
N ALA A 2 -1.63 -1.86 -16.56
CA ALA A 2 -2.29 -1.23 -15.42
C ALA A 2 -3.79 -1.43 -15.58
N ASN A 3 -4.25 -2.67 -15.37
CA ASN A 3 -5.65 -3.01 -15.52
C ASN A 3 -6.34 -2.92 -14.16
N GLY A 4 -6.58 -1.69 -13.71
CA GLY A 4 -7.54 -1.42 -12.64
C GLY A 4 -8.68 -0.62 -13.23
N LYS A 5 -9.83 -1.27 -13.50
CA LYS A 5 -11.05 -0.50 -13.79
C LYS A 5 -11.36 0.37 -12.57
N PRO A 6 -11.97 1.55 -12.74
CA PRO A 6 -12.51 2.28 -11.59
C PRO A 6 -13.38 1.34 -10.75
N HIS A 7 -13.22 1.39 -9.43
CA HIS A 7 -13.93 0.56 -8.43
C HIS A 7 -13.51 -0.91 -8.34
N ASP A 8 -12.42 -1.30 -9.01
CA ASP A 8 -11.91 -2.68 -8.96
C ASP A 8 -11.03 -2.95 -7.73
N ASN A 9 -10.18 -1.96 -7.37
CA ASN A 9 -9.34 -2.01 -6.19
C ASN A 9 -9.25 -0.61 -5.57
N PRO A 10 -9.47 -0.44 -4.26
CA PRO A 10 -9.49 0.87 -3.64
C PRO A 10 -8.13 1.58 -3.67
N LEU A 11 -7.01 0.85 -3.68
CA LEU A 11 -5.68 1.44 -3.86
C LEU A 11 -5.47 1.94 -5.30
N SER A 12 -5.90 1.17 -6.30
CA SER A 12 -5.88 1.62 -7.70
C SER A 12 -6.75 2.85 -7.90
N ASP A 13 -7.94 2.87 -7.29
CA ASP A 13 -8.83 4.02 -7.28
C ASP A 13 -8.12 5.26 -6.71
N LEU A 14 -7.42 5.11 -5.58
CA LEU A 14 -6.66 6.20 -4.98
C LEU A 14 -5.48 6.66 -5.85
N VAL A 15 -4.62 5.74 -6.30
CA VAL A 15 -3.33 6.11 -6.92
C VAL A 15 -3.36 6.31 -8.44
N ILE A 16 -4.38 5.79 -9.12
CA ILE A 16 -4.56 5.91 -10.57
C ILE A 16 -5.70 6.89 -10.89
N HIS A 17 -6.83 6.76 -10.19
CA HIS A 17 -8.05 7.51 -10.51
C HIS A 17 -8.28 8.72 -9.59
N GLY A 18 -7.49 8.89 -8.54
CA GLY A 18 -7.65 9.97 -7.55
C GLY A 18 -8.96 9.86 -6.75
N MET A 19 -9.56 8.68 -6.71
CA MET A 19 -10.81 8.40 -5.99
C MET A 19 -10.48 7.83 -4.62
N SER A 20 -10.73 8.60 -3.56
CA SER A 20 -10.51 8.11 -2.21
C SER A 20 -11.78 7.53 -1.59
N SER A 21 -11.66 6.31 -1.07
CA SER A 21 -12.65 5.67 -0.19
C SER A 21 -12.11 5.45 1.23
N PHE A 22 -10.91 5.94 1.51
CA PHE A 22 -10.25 5.74 2.80
C PHE A 22 -10.52 6.93 3.74
N PRO A 23 -10.46 6.74 5.07
CA PRO A 23 -10.39 7.85 5.99
C PRO A 23 -9.19 8.75 5.67
N ALA A 24 -9.34 10.07 5.81
CA ALA A 24 -8.34 11.05 5.37
C ALA A 24 -6.93 10.81 5.95
N GLU A 25 -6.83 10.39 7.21
CA GLU A 25 -5.55 10.11 7.85
C GLU A 25 -4.87 8.87 7.27
N MET A 26 -5.66 7.82 7.00
CA MET A 26 -5.20 6.60 6.37
C MET A 26 -4.78 6.85 4.92
N GLU A 27 -5.56 7.62 4.18
CA GLU A 27 -5.22 8.07 2.82
C GLU A 27 -3.87 8.78 2.80
N SER A 28 -3.64 9.70 3.76
CA SER A 28 -2.36 10.41 3.87
C SER A 28 -1.18 9.46 4.07
N LEU A 29 -1.33 8.44 4.93
CA LEU A 29 -0.28 7.43 5.14
C LEU A 29 -0.04 6.59 3.87
N LEU A 30 -1.10 6.15 3.21
CA LEU A 30 -1.02 5.39 1.96
C LEU A 30 -0.27 6.17 0.88
N LEU A 31 -0.60 7.45 0.71
CA LEU A 31 0.07 8.32 -0.26
C LEU A 31 1.56 8.53 0.06
N GLN A 32 1.91 8.72 1.34
CA GLN A 32 3.31 8.83 1.77
C GLN A 32 4.10 7.54 1.50
N ILE A 33 3.52 6.37 1.81
CA ILE A 33 4.11 5.06 1.51
C ILE A 33 4.36 4.92 0.01
N ASN A 34 3.37 5.27 -0.82
CA ASN A 34 3.47 5.21 -2.28
C ASN A 34 4.58 6.11 -2.82
N GLU A 35 4.65 7.34 -2.35
CA GLU A 35 5.68 8.30 -2.75
C GLU A 35 7.08 7.78 -2.40
N LEU A 36 7.27 7.35 -1.15
CA LEU A 36 8.56 6.88 -0.68
C LEU A 36 9.03 5.59 -1.35
N GLY A 37 8.11 4.66 -1.63
CA GLY A 37 8.42 3.44 -2.37
C GLY A 37 8.79 3.75 -3.83
N ARG A 38 8.07 4.66 -4.49
CA ARG A 38 8.38 5.07 -5.88
C ARG A 38 9.74 5.74 -5.99
N MET A 39 10.13 6.56 -5.02
CA MET A 39 11.47 7.15 -4.95
C MET A 39 12.58 6.08 -4.90
N GLN A 40 12.27 4.88 -4.39
CA GLN A 40 13.18 3.73 -4.31
C GLN A 40 12.99 2.73 -5.47
N GLY A 41 12.19 3.07 -6.49
CA GLY A 41 11.92 2.19 -7.63
C GLY A 41 10.95 1.04 -7.33
N ARG A 42 10.19 1.13 -6.23
CA ARG A 42 9.21 0.13 -5.77
C ARG A 42 7.76 0.58 -6.05
N PHE A 43 6.82 -0.36 -6.02
CA PHE A 43 5.37 -0.14 -6.21
C PHE A 43 4.57 -0.64 -4.99
N PRO A 44 4.70 0.02 -3.83
CA PRO A 44 4.15 -0.50 -2.58
C PRO A 44 2.62 -0.54 -2.58
N LEU A 45 1.91 0.39 -3.23
CA LEU A 45 0.45 0.31 -3.40
C LEU A 45 0.02 -0.40 -4.71
N GLY A 46 0.90 -1.21 -5.28
CA GLY A 46 0.68 -1.97 -6.49
C GLY A 46 1.09 -3.42 -6.29
N GLU A 47 1.94 -3.93 -7.19
CA GLU A 47 2.31 -5.35 -7.17
C GLU A 47 3.17 -5.75 -5.95
N ASN A 48 3.78 -4.78 -5.24
CA ASN A 48 4.54 -5.04 -4.03
C ASN A 48 3.73 -4.97 -2.73
N TRP A 49 2.40 -4.78 -2.83
CA TRP A 49 1.55 -4.55 -1.68
C TRP A 49 1.42 -5.80 -0.79
N PRO A 50 1.78 -5.71 0.51
CA PRO A 50 1.82 -6.87 1.39
C PRO A 50 0.50 -7.16 2.11
N PHE A 51 -0.49 -6.27 1.98
CA PHE A 51 -1.72 -6.31 2.76
C PHE A 51 -2.96 -6.58 1.92
N SER A 52 -2.79 -7.19 0.73
CA SER A 52 -3.87 -7.56 -0.18
C SER A 52 -5.06 -8.15 0.58
N HIS A 53 -6.26 -7.64 0.29
CA HIS A 53 -7.55 -7.84 0.99
C HIS A 53 -7.84 -6.87 2.14
N LYS A 54 -6.85 -6.41 2.92
CA LYS A 54 -7.11 -5.48 4.04
C LYS A 54 -7.54 -4.11 3.52
N GLU A 55 -7.04 -3.68 2.36
CA GLU A 55 -7.42 -2.41 1.74
C GLU A 55 -8.93 -2.31 1.45
N PHE A 56 -9.60 -3.44 1.17
CA PHE A 56 -11.05 -3.46 0.95
C PHE A 56 -11.85 -3.30 2.23
N ASP A 57 -11.35 -3.84 3.35
CA ASP A 57 -11.97 -3.62 4.66
C ASP A 57 -11.79 -2.18 5.10
N TRP A 58 -10.60 -1.63 4.90
CA TRP A 58 -10.29 -0.24 5.21
C TRP A 58 -11.13 0.75 4.39
N ALA A 59 -11.28 0.52 3.09
CA ALA A 59 -12.14 1.33 2.23
C ALA A 59 -13.63 1.28 2.63
N LYS A 60 -14.05 0.26 3.40
CA LYS A 60 -15.40 0.14 3.98
C LYS A 60 -15.50 0.72 5.39
N GLY A 61 -14.45 1.38 5.89
CA GLY A 61 -14.40 1.91 7.25
C GLY A 61 -14.20 0.84 8.32
N ARG A 62 -13.74 -0.37 7.97
CA ARG A 62 -13.53 -1.48 8.90
C ARG A 62 -12.06 -1.63 9.26
N ALA A 63 -11.78 -2.10 10.48
CA ALA A 63 -10.43 -2.35 10.96
C ALA A 63 -9.48 -1.16 10.79
N ILE A 64 -10.00 0.08 10.88
CA ILE A 64 -9.23 1.31 10.64
C ILE A 64 -8.09 1.45 11.65
N ASP A 65 -8.36 1.29 12.94
CA ASP A 65 -7.32 1.43 13.98
C ASP A 65 -6.17 0.45 13.77
N ALA A 66 -6.49 -0.82 13.49
CA ALA A 66 -5.48 -1.84 13.20
C ALA A 66 -4.73 -1.55 11.88
N GLY A 67 -5.43 -1.03 10.87
CA GLY A 67 -4.84 -0.59 9.61
C GLY A 67 -3.88 0.58 9.80
N MET A 68 -4.25 1.57 10.62
CA MET A 68 -3.41 2.73 10.93
C MET A 68 -2.08 2.31 11.56
N VAL A 69 -2.11 1.38 12.53
CA VAL A 69 -0.88 0.83 13.14
C VAL A 69 0.00 0.17 12.09
N LEU A 70 -0.57 -0.71 11.24
CA LEU A 70 0.18 -1.39 10.18
C LEU A 70 0.82 -0.42 9.18
N LEU A 71 0.09 0.62 8.79
CA LEU A 71 0.58 1.63 7.85
C LEU A 71 1.67 2.50 8.47
N GLN A 72 1.53 2.87 9.75
CA GLN A 72 2.57 3.61 10.48
C GLN A 72 3.85 2.79 10.60
N GLU A 73 3.75 1.51 10.98
CA GLU A 73 4.90 0.60 11.05
C GLU A 73 5.60 0.43 9.70
N LEU A 74 4.83 0.26 8.62
CA LEU A 74 5.39 0.16 7.27
C LEU A 74 6.08 1.47 6.85
N LEU A 75 5.43 2.62 7.08
CA LEU A 75 6.01 3.92 6.77
C LEU A 75 7.31 4.16 7.54
N GLU A 76 7.34 3.84 8.84
CA GLU A 76 8.54 3.99 9.68
C GLU A 76 9.69 3.13 9.16
N LYS A 77 9.44 1.85 8.84
CA LYS A 77 10.43 0.97 8.22
C LYS A 77 10.96 1.56 6.92
N MET A 78 10.06 2.00 6.05
CA MET A 78 10.44 2.56 4.77
C MET A 78 11.27 3.84 4.89
N GLN A 79 10.97 4.71 5.87
CA GLN A 79 11.77 5.91 6.18
C GLN A 79 13.18 5.58 6.67
N GLN A 80 13.36 4.44 7.35
CA GLN A 80 14.67 3.94 7.77
C GLN A 80 15.46 3.26 6.63
N GLY A 81 14.94 3.28 5.41
CA GLY A 81 15.51 2.56 4.27
C GLY A 81 15.27 1.05 4.32
N GLN A 82 14.41 0.58 5.23
CA GLN A 82 13.95 -0.80 5.34
C GLN A 82 12.65 -1.00 4.54
N GLY A 83 11.97 -2.14 4.72
CA GLY A 83 10.68 -2.42 4.05
C GLY A 83 10.79 -3.38 2.88
N ASP A 84 12.00 -3.75 2.44
CA ASP A 84 12.17 -4.91 1.56
C ASP A 84 11.78 -6.23 2.24
N ASP A 85 11.84 -6.27 3.58
CA ASP A 85 11.40 -7.38 4.42
C ASP A 85 9.86 -7.50 4.51
N VAL A 86 9.14 -6.48 4.07
CA VAL A 86 7.67 -6.43 4.15
C VAL A 86 7.05 -6.37 2.77
N LEU A 87 7.57 -5.53 1.87
CA LEU A 87 7.08 -5.42 0.50
C LEU A 87 7.31 -6.72 -0.27
N LEU A 88 6.31 -7.13 -1.04
CA LEU A 88 6.34 -8.42 -1.71
C LEU A 88 6.98 -8.30 -3.10
N ASN A 89 7.77 -9.31 -3.49
CA ASN A 89 8.16 -9.52 -4.86
C ASN A 89 6.91 -9.95 -5.65
N PRO A 90 6.60 -9.30 -6.78
CA PRO A 90 5.37 -9.56 -7.53
C PRO A 90 5.28 -10.99 -8.08
N ILE A 91 6.44 -11.61 -8.35
CA ILE A 91 6.55 -12.95 -8.94
C ILE A 91 6.55 -14.02 -7.84
N THR A 92 7.37 -13.85 -6.80
CA THR A 92 7.59 -14.89 -5.79
C THR A 92 6.66 -14.77 -4.59
N GLN A 93 5.94 -13.65 -4.43
CA GLN A 93 5.09 -13.34 -3.28
C GLN A 93 5.82 -13.42 -1.93
N ARG A 94 7.16 -13.32 -1.96
CA ARG A 94 8.03 -13.24 -0.78
C ARG A 94 8.51 -11.82 -0.57
N PRO A 95 8.98 -11.46 0.64
CA PRO A 95 9.67 -10.19 0.84
C PRO A 95 10.75 -9.94 -0.22
N LEU A 96 10.87 -8.71 -0.71
CA LEU A 96 11.93 -8.28 -1.62
C LEU A 96 13.34 -8.58 -1.08
N SER A 97 13.51 -8.65 0.24
CA SER A 97 14.79 -9.01 0.88
C SER A 97 15.19 -10.48 0.72
N GLU A 98 14.24 -11.37 0.38
CA GLU A 98 14.48 -12.81 0.21
C GLU A 98 14.61 -13.23 -1.27
N GLY A 99 14.64 -12.27 -2.19
CA GLY A 99 14.65 -12.46 -3.65
C GLY A 99 16.03 -12.51 -4.29
#